data_AF-A0A497KBR7-F1
#
_entry.id   AF-A0A497KBR7-F1
#
_cell.length_a   1.000
_cell.length_b   1.000
_cell.length_c   1.000
_cell.angle_alpha   90.00
_cell.angle_beta   90.00
_cell.angle_gamma   90.00
#
_symmetry.space_group_name_H-M   'P 1'
#
loop_
_entity.id
_entity.type
_entity.pdbx_description
1 polymer ?
#
loop_
_entity_poly.entity_id
_entity_poly.type
_entity_poly.pdbx_seq_one_letter_code
_entity_poly.pdbx_strand_id
1 'polypeptide(L)'
;MMTRRISRGEGTLFYVYLTRKNQLSKLLILKAMHLGIFMPPKLTINESFTRDEINDFIKSVKELEREWEYRDHGLWKRRIDNFYVYMVLVIGDDRWTVRAMVSKEGMPGYGVELPVDPQLSEKLMRELTSEEAYDLEIHEHVENRHFHFTVYNVERFIDLVKRYDYYFARKEIWEQSVRIENPLC
;
A
#
# COMPACT_ATOMS: atom_id res chain seq x y z
N MET A 1 -16.60 -21.34 13.91
CA MET A 1 -17.67 -20.68 13.13
C MET A 1 -18.16 -19.49 13.93
N MET A 2 -17.64 -18.29 13.65
CA MET A 2 -18.26 -17.05 14.10
C MET A 2 -18.74 -16.34 12.85
N THR A 3 -20.05 -16.44 12.64
CA THR A 3 -20.82 -15.80 11.60
C THR A 3 -20.83 -14.29 11.88
N ARG A 4 -20.24 -13.50 10.96
CA ARG A 4 -20.52 -12.07 10.88
C ARG A 4 -22.04 -11.91 10.78
N ARG A 5 -22.63 -11.08 11.65
CA ARG A 5 -23.87 -10.38 11.29
C ARG A 5 -23.48 -9.51 10.10
N ILE A 6 -23.88 -9.91 8.91
CA ILE A 6 -23.83 -9.06 7.71
C ILE A 6 -24.74 -7.87 8.01
N SER A 7 -24.17 -6.79 8.56
CA SER A 7 -24.84 -5.50 8.51
C SER A 7 -24.89 -5.13 7.04
N ARG A 8 -26.10 -5.07 6.48
CA ARG A 8 -26.39 -4.46 5.18
C ARG A 8 -26.17 -2.94 5.24
N GLY A 9 -24.94 -2.53 5.56
CA GLY A 9 -24.54 -1.14 5.77
C GLY A 9 -23.58 -0.71 4.68
N GLU A 10 -23.81 0.49 4.16
CA GLU A 10 -22.92 1.20 3.24
C GLU A 10 -21.46 1.10 3.71
N GLY A 11 -20.57 0.71 2.80
CA GLY A 11 -19.14 0.63 3.05
C GLY A 11 -18.38 1.24 1.89
N THR A 12 -17.32 1.99 2.18
CA THR A 12 -16.43 2.54 1.16
C THR A 12 -15.34 1.52 0.83
N LEU A 13 -15.23 1.14 -0.44
CA LEU A 13 -14.18 0.24 -0.93
C LEU A 13 -12.98 1.06 -1.42
N PHE A 14 -11.78 0.69 -0.98
CA PHE A 14 -10.53 1.26 -1.45
C PHE A 14 -9.80 0.23 -2.32
N TYR A 15 -9.62 0.56 -3.60
CA TYR A 15 -8.78 -0.24 -4.48
C TYR A 15 -7.40 0.42 -4.57
N VAL A 16 -6.39 -0.30 -4.08
CA VAL A 16 -5.00 0.08 -4.32
C VAL A 16 -4.53 -0.65 -5.57
N TYR A 17 -4.28 0.09 -6.64
CA TYR A 17 -3.69 -0.47 -7.85
C TYR A 17 -2.16 -0.37 -7.78
N LEU A 18 -1.49 -1.52 -7.75
CA LEU A 18 -0.05 -1.58 -7.85
C LEU A 18 0.31 -1.63 -9.32
N THR A 19 1.03 -0.61 -9.78
CA THR A 19 1.53 -0.64 -11.15
C THR A 19 2.51 -1.82 -11.31
N ARG A 20 2.53 -2.48 -12.48
CA ARG A 20 3.34 -3.69 -12.72
C ARG A 20 4.49 -3.51 -13.69
N LYS A 21 4.50 -2.39 -14.39
CA LYS A 21 5.54 -2.03 -15.36
C LYS A 21 6.16 -0.72 -14.95
N ASN A 22 7.47 -0.62 -15.12
CA ASN A 22 8.21 0.60 -14.97
C ASN A 22 8.07 1.22 -13.56
N GLN A 23 8.18 0.37 -12.54
CA GLN A 23 7.92 0.74 -11.13
C GLN A 23 8.94 1.75 -10.65
N LEU A 24 10.21 1.42 -10.82
CA LEU A 24 11.29 2.26 -10.31
C LEU A 24 11.36 3.58 -11.09
N SER A 25 11.10 3.53 -12.39
CA SER A 25 10.99 4.72 -13.23
C SER A 25 9.88 5.67 -12.76
N LYS A 26 8.68 5.15 -12.48
CA LYS A 26 7.57 5.94 -11.92
C LYS A 26 7.88 6.50 -10.53
N LEU A 27 8.58 5.73 -9.70
CA LEU A 27 9.00 6.19 -8.39
C LEU A 27 9.98 7.37 -8.49
N LEU A 28 10.93 7.34 -9.43
CA LEU A 28 11.81 8.48 -9.68
C LEU A 28 11.05 9.71 -10.16
N ILE A 29 10.02 9.53 -11.00
CA ILE A 29 9.18 10.64 -11.44
C ILE A 29 8.41 11.23 -10.25
N LEU A 30 7.82 10.40 -9.38
CA LEU A 30 7.20 10.85 -8.14
C LEU A 30 8.19 11.63 -7.27
N LYS A 31 9.43 11.14 -7.10
CA LYS A 31 10.49 11.84 -6.38
C LYS A 31 10.83 13.20 -7.01
N ALA A 32 10.85 13.29 -8.33
CA ALA A 32 11.09 14.54 -9.04
C ALA A 32 9.92 15.54 -8.87
N MET A 33 8.70 15.03 -8.76
CA MET A 33 7.51 15.85 -8.47
C MET A 33 7.44 16.28 -6.99
N HIS A 34 7.91 15.43 -6.07
CA HIS A 34 7.81 15.63 -4.64
C HIS A 34 9.14 15.37 -3.93
N LEU A 35 9.87 16.45 -3.65
CA LEU A 35 11.23 16.37 -3.11
C LEU A 35 11.33 15.74 -1.72
N GLY A 36 10.26 15.73 -0.92
CA GLY A 36 10.27 15.09 0.40
C GLY A 36 10.11 13.56 0.39
N ILE A 37 9.87 12.92 -0.76
CA ILE A 37 9.88 11.46 -0.85
C ILE A 37 11.30 10.96 -0.56
N PHE A 38 11.49 10.13 0.47
CA PHE A 38 12.80 9.54 0.74
C PHE A 38 13.05 8.34 -0.19
N MET A 39 14.22 8.30 -0.81
CA MET A 39 14.63 7.21 -1.70
C MET A 39 15.79 6.43 -1.09
N PRO A 40 15.79 5.09 -1.13
CA PRO A 40 16.95 4.32 -0.73
C PRO A 40 18.15 4.66 -1.62
N PRO A 41 19.39 4.64 -1.09
CA PRO A 41 20.58 5.14 -1.76
C PRO A 41 21.02 4.32 -2.98
N LYS A 42 20.48 3.11 -3.17
CA LYS A 42 20.81 2.22 -4.28
C LYS A 42 19.52 1.73 -4.93
N LEU A 43 19.17 2.34 -6.06
CA LEU A 43 18.12 1.84 -6.93
C LEU A 43 18.74 1.55 -8.29
N THR A 44 18.74 0.29 -8.68
CA THR A 44 19.18 -0.12 -10.02
C THR A 44 17.96 -0.15 -10.93
N ILE A 45 17.99 0.64 -12.00
CA ILE A 45 16.87 0.75 -12.94
C ILE A 45 17.33 0.18 -14.27
N ASN A 46 16.62 -0.85 -14.72
CA ASN A 46 16.78 -1.44 -16.05
C ASN A 46 15.40 -1.54 -16.72
N GLU A 47 14.75 -0.37 -16.85
CA GLU A 47 13.40 -0.23 -17.39
C GLU A 47 13.44 0.79 -18.54
N SER A 48 12.76 0.49 -19.64
CA SER A 48 12.55 1.45 -20.73
C SER A 48 11.25 2.23 -20.50
N PHE A 49 11.32 3.55 -20.68
CA PHE A 49 10.21 4.43 -20.37
C PHE A 49 10.08 5.50 -21.45
N THR A 50 8.95 5.51 -22.16
CA THR A 50 8.71 6.47 -23.23
C THR A 50 8.35 7.85 -22.66
N ARG A 51 8.56 8.90 -23.45
CA ARG A 51 8.18 10.27 -23.05
C ARG A 51 6.67 10.40 -22.80
N ASP A 52 5.86 9.69 -23.57
CA ASP A 52 4.40 9.72 -23.41
C ASP A 52 3.99 9.06 -22.09
N GLU A 53 4.59 7.92 -21.72
CA GLU A 53 4.36 7.29 -20.42
C GLU A 53 4.77 8.20 -19.23
N ILE A 54 5.84 8.99 -19.38
CA ILE A 54 6.22 10.02 -18.39
C ILE A 54 5.11 11.05 -18.25
N ASN A 55 4.68 11.62 -19.36
CA ASN A 55 3.70 12.70 -19.35
C ASN A 55 2.35 12.22 -18.80
N ASP A 56 1.92 11.03 -19.20
CA ASP A 56 0.67 10.42 -18.73
C ASP A 56 0.72 10.12 -17.24
N PHE A 57 1.85 9.63 -16.73
CA PHE A 57 2.03 9.40 -15.31
C PHE A 57 2.05 10.71 -14.49
N ILE A 58 2.77 11.73 -14.96
CA ILE A 58 2.75 13.06 -14.32
C ILE A 58 1.33 13.63 -14.31
N LYS A 59 0.60 13.48 -15.42
CA LYS A 59 -0.78 13.94 -15.53
C LYS A 59 -1.68 13.21 -14.53
N SER A 60 -1.58 11.89 -14.42
CA SER A 60 -2.42 11.11 -13.50
C SER A 60 -2.16 11.46 -12.02
N VAL A 61 -0.90 11.70 -11.64
CA VAL A 61 -0.57 12.16 -10.28
C VAL A 61 -1.17 13.55 -10.03
N LYS A 62 -1.03 14.49 -10.97
CA LYS A 62 -1.64 15.82 -10.84
C LYS A 62 -3.16 15.78 -10.78
N GLU A 63 -3.79 14.86 -11.48
CA GLU A 63 -5.24 14.66 -11.43
C GLU A 63 -5.67 14.09 -10.08
N LEU A 64 -4.94 13.11 -9.53
CA LEU A 64 -5.14 12.60 -8.17
C LEU A 64 -5.06 13.74 -7.14
N GLU A 65 -4.03 14.59 -7.24
CA GLU A 65 -3.77 15.67 -6.28
C GLU A 65 -4.76 16.83 -6.31
N ARG A 66 -5.67 16.86 -7.30
CA ARG A 66 -6.83 17.77 -7.26
C ARG A 66 -7.83 17.39 -6.18
N GLU A 67 -7.89 16.11 -5.84
CA GLU A 67 -8.83 15.55 -4.84
C GLU A 67 -8.13 15.09 -3.57
N TRP A 68 -6.84 14.76 -3.66
CA TRP A 68 -6.01 14.26 -2.57
C TRP A 68 -4.94 15.28 -2.20
N GLU A 69 -4.95 15.73 -0.95
CA GLU A 69 -3.94 16.64 -0.42
C GLU A 69 -2.62 15.88 -0.21
N TYR A 70 -1.56 16.28 -0.91
CA TYR A 70 -0.22 15.79 -0.61
C TYR A 70 0.30 16.38 0.71
N ARG A 71 0.68 15.51 1.65
CA ARG A 71 1.12 15.83 3.02
C ARG A 71 2.61 15.65 3.25
N ASP A 72 3.39 15.66 2.17
CA ASP A 72 4.83 15.38 2.16
C ASP A 72 5.18 13.90 2.41
N HIS A 73 6.45 13.52 2.21
CA HIS A 73 7.02 12.20 2.51
C HIS A 73 6.29 11.00 1.87
N GLY A 74 5.54 11.22 0.79
CA GLY A 74 4.78 10.15 0.13
C GLY A 74 3.44 9.84 0.80
N LEU A 75 2.86 10.81 1.49
CA LEU A 75 1.54 10.71 2.11
C LEU A 75 0.53 11.56 1.34
N TRP A 76 -0.58 10.97 0.92
CA TRP A 76 -1.73 11.69 0.36
C TRP A 76 -2.93 11.51 1.27
N LYS A 77 -3.69 12.59 1.49
CA LYS A 77 -4.81 12.62 2.42
C LYS A 77 -6.08 13.07 1.70
N ARG A 78 -7.19 12.38 1.95
CA ARG A 78 -8.53 12.80 1.50
C ARG A 78 -9.54 12.66 2.62
N ARG A 79 -10.44 13.62 2.73
CA ARG A 79 -11.61 13.52 3.60
C ARG A 79 -12.73 12.83 2.84
N ILE A 80 -13.37 11.85 3.47
CA ILE A 80 -14.60 11.22 2.99
C ILE A 80 -15.55 11.23 4.18
N ASP A 81 -16.62 12.00 4.07
CA ASP A 81 -17.60 12.23 5.15
C ASP A 81 -16.95 12.60 6.50
N ASN A 82 -17.04 11.69 7.47
CA ASN A 82 -16.54 11.84 8.84
C ASN A 82 -15.20 11.12 9.09
N PHE A 83 -14.52 10.66 8.05
CA PHE A 83 -13.20 10.04 8.16
C PHE A 83 -12.19 10.61 7.17
N TYR A 84 -10.92 10.37 7.46
CA TYR A 84 -9.80 10.68 6.58
C TYR A 84 -9.16 9.39 6.12
N VAL A 85 -8.88 9.32 4.82
CA VAL A 85 -8.11 8.26 4.20
C VAL A 85 -6.74 8.81 3.88
N TYR A 86 -5.72 8.05 4.22
CA TYR A 86 -4.33 8.33 3.91
C TYR A 86 -3.82 7.25 2.96
N MET A 87 -3.27 7.64 1.82
CA MET A 87 -2.49 6.77 0.96
C MET A 87 -1.01 6.96 1.31
N VAL A 88 -0.37 5.89 1.78
CA VAL A 88 1.01 5.88 2.25
C VAL A 88 1.87 5.17 1.22
N LEU A 89 2.79 5.89 0.59
CA LEU A 89 3.83 5.31 -0.25
C LEU A 89 4.88 4.60 0.61
N VAL A 90 5.04 3.30 0.39
CA VAL A 90 6.03 2.46 1.07
C VAL A 90 7.07 2.01 0.05
N ILE A 91 8.33 2.40 0.26
CA ILE A 91 9.45 2.12 -0.65
C ILE A 91 10.38 1.10 0.00
N GLY A 92 10.65 0.01 -0.73
CA GLY A 92 11.64 -1.01 -0.42
C GLY A 92 12.87 -0.90 -1.30
N ASP A 93 13.68 -1.96 -1.31
CA ASP A 93 14.96 -1.97 -2.02
C ASP A 93 14.78 -1.98 -3.55
N ASP A 94 13.79 -2.71 -4.07
CA ASP A 94 13.57 -2.93 -5.51
C ASP A 94 12.13 -2.63 -5.97
N ARG A 95 11.26 -2.20 -5.05
CA ARG A 95 9.83 -2.03 -5.29
C ARG A 95 9.22 -0.98 -4.37
N TRP A 96 8.02 -0.55 -4.71
CA TRP A 96 7.20 0.29 -3.84
C TRP A 96 5.75 -0.14 -3.91
N THR A 97 4.98 0.24 -2.91
CA THR A 97 3.55 -0.01 -2.81
C THR A 97 2.87 1.22 -2.20
N VAL A 98 1.56 1.32 -2.33
CA VAL A 98 0.75 2.31 -1.61
C VAL A 98 -0.19 1.55 -0.69
N ARG A 99 -0.34 1.99 0.55
CA ARG A 99 -1.29 1.39 1.49
C ARG A 99 -2.21 2.42 2.11
N ALA A 100 -3.45 2.02 2.32
CA ALA A 100 -4.45 2.88 2.93
C ALA A 100 -4.35 2.81 4.45
N MET A 101 -4.46 3.97 5.10
CA MET A 101 -4.75 4.10 6.52
C MET A 101 -6.02 4.94 6.67
N VAL A 102 -6.87 4.63 7.64
CA VAL A 102 -8.12 5.36 7.86
C VAL A 102 -8.16 5.89 9.29
N SER A 103 -8.32 7.20 9.46
CA SER A 103 -8.60 7.79 10.77
C SER A 103 -10.02 8.34 10.81
N LYS A 104 -10.70 8.20 11.94
CA LYS A 104 -12.04 8.76 12.15
C LYS A 104 -12.03 9.74 13.31
N GLU A 105 -12.76 10.84 13.17
CA GLU A 105 -12.87 11.84 14.24
C GLU A 105 -13.39 11.21 15.54
N GLY A 106 -12.74 11.50 16.66
CA GLY A 106 -13.06 10.93 17.98
C GLY A 106 -12.56 9.51 18.22
N MET A 107 -11.88 8.87 17.25
CA MET A 107 -11.24 7.56 17.43
C MET A 107 -9.71 7.71 17.34
N PRO A 108 -8.95 7.25 18.34
CA PRO A 108 -7.50 7.31 18.29
C PRO A 108 -6.93 6.32 17.27
N GLY A 109 -5.79 6.69 16.68
CA GLY A 109 -5.07 5.83 15.74
C GLY A 109 -5.66 5.78 14.33
N TYR A 110 -5.22 4.77 13.58
CA TYR A 110 -5.55 4.53 12.20
C TYR A 110 -5.92 3.06 11.98
N GLY A 111 -7.12 2.81 11.45
CA GLY A 111 -7.49 1.50 10.95
C GLY A 111 -6.70 1.18 9.69
N VAL A 112 -6.11 -0.01 9.64
CA VAL A 112 -5.30 -0.47 8.50
C VAL A 112 -5.69 -1.88 8.09
N GLU A 113 -5.36 -2.22 6.84
CA GLU A 113 -5.40 -3.59 6.33
C GLU A 113 -4.01 -4.00 5.87
N LEU A 114 -3.53 -5.14 6.35
CA LEU A 114 -2.27 -5.74 5.97
C LEU A 114 -2.50 -7.17 5.46
N PRO A 115 -2.38 -7.45 4.16
CA PRO A 115 -2.37 -8.82 3.65
C PRO A 115 -1.05 -9.47 4.01
N VAL A 116 -1.06 -10.66 4.58
CA VAL A 116 0.12 -11.35 5.13
C VAL A 116 0.15 -12.80 4.64
N ASP A 117 1.35 -13.30 4.35
CA ASP A 117 1.55 -14.73 4.09
C ASP A 117 1.07 -15.56 5.30
N PRO A 118 0.27 -16.63 5.10
CA PRO A 118 -0.16 -17.49 6.19
C PRO A 118 1.00 -18.00 7.08
N GLN A 119 2.19 -18.22 6.49
CA GLN A 119 3.39 -18.66 7.20
C GLN A 119 4.02 -17.57 8.09
N LEU A 120 3.80 -16.30 7.77
CA LEU A 120 4.31 -15.15 8.55
C LEU A 120 3.31 -14.65 9.61
N SER A 121 2.08 -15.16 9.59
CA SER A 121 0.99 -14.71 10.46
C SER A 121 1.31 -14.81 11.95
N GLU A 122 1.84 -15.95 12.40
CA GLU A 122 2.21 -16.14 13.81
C GLU A 122 3.37 -15.25 14.25
N LYS A 123 4.23 -14.86 13.31
CA LYS A 123 5.33 -13.94 13.59
C LYS A 123 4.79 -12.51 13.76
N LEU A 124 3.92 -12.06 12.86
CA LEU A 124 3.24 -10.77 12.99
C LEU A 124 2.48 -10.67 14.31
N MET A 125 1.68 -11.69 14.64
CA MET A 125 0.90 -11.74 15.89
C MET A 125 1.74 -11.52 17.15
N ARG A 126 2.98 -12.04 17.18
CA ARG A 126 3.89 -11.89 18.32
C ARG A 126 4.52 -10.50 18.41
N GLU A 127 4.51 -9.73 17.34
CA GLU A 127 5.10 -8.39 17.29
C GLU A 127 4.08 -7.27 17.45
N LEU A 128 2.78 -7.55 17.29
CA LEU A 128 1.74 -6.59 17.60
C LEU A 128 1.75 -6.31 19.10
N THR A 129 1.67 -5.03 19.44
CA THR A 129 1.46 -4.62 20.83
C THR A 129 0.08 -5.05 21.32
N SER A 130 -0.14 -5.07 22.64
CA SER A 130 -1.46 -5.38 23.20
C SER A 130 -2.55 -4.39 22.75
N GLU A 131 -2.18 -3.14 22.45
CA GLU A 131 -3.09 -2.13 21.91
C GLU A 131 -3.43 -2.36 20.43
N GLU A 132 -2.43 -2.73 19.61
CA GLU A 132 -2.64 -3.07 18.19
C GLU A 132 -3.41 -4.39 18.02
N ALA A 133 -3.28 -5.33 18.96
CA ALA A 133 -3.97 -6.61 18.93
C ALA A 133 -5.40 -6.56 19.52
N TYR A 134 -5.81 -5.43 20.11
CA TYR A 134 -7.06 -5.33 20.86
C TYR A 134 -8.30 -5.52 19.99
N ASP A 135 -8.31 -4.94 18.78
CA ASP A 135 -9.42 -4.96 17.83
C ASP A 135 -9.09 -5.75 16.55
N LEU A 136 -8.09 -6.63 16.62
CA LEU A 136 -7.60 -7.37 15.47
C LEU A 136 -8.67 -8.31 14.87
N GLU A 137 -9.01 -8.10 13.61
CA GLU A 137 -9.78 -9.04 12.78
C GLU A 137 -8.87 -9.66 11.71
N ILE A 138 -8.98 -10.98 11.50
CA ILE A 138 -8.23 -11.69 10.46
C ILE A 138 -9.24 -12.32 9.48
N HIS A 139 -9.12 -11.99 8.20
CA HIS A 139 -9.88 -12.62 7.12
C HIS A 139 -8.98 -13.56 6.31
N GLU A 140 -9.41 -14.81 6.16
CA GLU A 140 -8.71 -15.82 5.36
C GLU A 140 -9.08 -15.64 3.88
N HIS A 141 -8.06 -15.52 3.02
CA HIS A 141 -8.18 -15.61 1.57
C HIS A 141 -7.42 -16.83 1.06
N VAL A 142 -7.57 -17.16 -0.22
CA VAL A 142 -6.95 -18.37 -0.82
C VAL A 142 -5.43 -18.36 -0.68
N GLU A 143 -4.79 -17.19 -0.80
CA GLU A 143 -3.34 -17.06 -0.85
C GLU A 143 -2.72 -16.35 0.36
N ASN A 144 -3.51 -15.56 1.09
CA ASN A 144 -3.04 -14.69 2.16
C ASN A 144 -4.11 -14.49 3.25
N ARG A 145 -3.71 -13.86 4.34
CA ARG A 145 -4.59 -13.46 5.45
C ARG A 145 -4.59 -11.95 5.56
N HIS A 146 -5.77 -11.34 5.56
CA HIS A 146 -5.91 -9.89 5.71
C HIS A 146 -6.10 -9.58 7.18
N PHE A 147 -5.10 -8.92 7.77
CA PHE A 147 -5.11 -8.43 9.14
C PHE A 147 -5.69 -7.02 9.15
N HIS A 148 -6.79 -6.82 9.88
CA HIS A 148 -7.40 -5.52 10.10
C HIS A 148 -7.22 -5.13 11.56
N PHE A 149 -6.55 -4.03 11.83
CA PHE A 149 -6.23 -3.60 13.19
C PHE A 149 -5.92 -2.11 13.23
N THR A 150 -5.76 -1.56 14.44
CA THR A 150 -5.40 -0.16 14.64
C THR A 150 -3.91 0.02 14.90
N VAL A 151 -3.29 0.97 14.18
CA VAL A 151 -1.92 1.46 14.43
C VAL A 151 -1.95 2.92 14.87
N TYR A 152 -0.98 3.36 15.66
CA TYR A 152 -1.00 4.69 16.29
C TYR A 152 -0.03 5.70 15.68
N ASN A 153 0.85 5.27 14.78
CA ASN A 153 1.70 6.16 13.99
C ASN A 153 2.01 5.56 12.61
N VAL A 154 2.38 6.43 11.67
CA VAL A 154 2.58 6.08 10.25
C VAL A 154 3.86 5.26 10.07
N GLU A 155 4.92 5.58 10.82
CA GLU A 155 6.21 4.90 10.76
C GLU A 155 6.10 3.41 11.12
N ARG A 156 5.33 3.09 12.16
CA ARG A 156 5.01 1.73 12.58
C ARG A 156 4.27 0.98 11.49
N PHE A 157 3.31 1.62 10.84
CA PHE A 157 2.60 0.99 9.72
C PHE A 157 3.54 0.70 8.55
N ILE A 158 4.38 1.67 8.17
CA ILE A 158 5.38 1.51 7.11
C ILE A 158 6.33 0.35 7.42
N ASP A 159 6.80 0.24 8.66
CA ASP A 159 7.66 -0.87 9.11
C ASP A 159 6.96 -2.24 8.97
N LEU A 160 5.70 -2.35 9.42
CA LEU A 160 4.93 -3.58 9.28
C LEU A 160 4.70 -3.96 7.82
N VAL A 161 4.35 -2.99 6.96
CA VAL A 161 4.18 -3.21 5.51
C VAL A 161 5.49 -3.76 4.91
N LYS A 162 6.63 -3.14 5.21
CA LYS A 162 7.91 -3.59 4.65
C LYS A 162 8.27 -5.03 5.01
N ARG A 163 7.85 -5.50 6.19
CA ARG A 163 8.25 -6.80 6.73
C ARG A 163 7.24 -7.92 6.45
N TYR A 164 5.95 -7.60 6.34
CA TYR A 164 4.89 -8.60 6.36
C TYR A 164 3.90 -8.53 5.21
N ASP A 165 3.84 -7.42 4.48
CA ASP A 165 2.88 -7.28 3.39
C ASP A 165 3.14 -8.33 2.31
N TYR A 166 2.16 -9.20 2.06
CA TYR A 166 2.25 -10.33 1.16
C TYR A 166 2.77 -9.94 -0.24
N TYR A 167 2.29 -8.81 -0.78
CA TYR A 167 2.65 -8.37 -2.12
C TYR A 167 4.00 -7.64 -2.17
N PHE A 168 4.52 -7.24 -1.01
CA PHE A 168 5.82 -6.60 -0.87
C PHE A 168 6.91 -7.61 -0.48
N ALA A 169 6.62 -8.52 0.45
CA ALA A 169 7.53 -9.50 1.02
C ALA A 169 7.78 -10.70 0.09
N ARG A 170 6.80 -11.11 -0.73
CA ARG A 170 7.02 -12.16 -1.74
C ARG A 170 7.61 -11.60 -3.02
N LYS A 171 8.93 -11.80 -3.19
CA LYS A 171 9.65 -11.42 -4.41
C LYS A 171 9.17 -12.18 -5.66
N GLU A 172 8.83 -13.46 -5.53
CA GLU A 172 8.58 -14.39 -6.65
C GLU A 172 7.22 -14.22 -7.36
N ILE A 173 6.15 -13.80 -6.65
CA ILE A 173 4.79 -13.74 -7.25
C ILE A 173 4.69 -12.63 -8.31
N TRP A 174 5.50 -11.58 -8.17
CA TRP A 174 5.56 -10.52 -9.16
C TRP A 174 6.28 -10.94 -10.44
N GLU A 175 7.29 -11.82 -10.34
CA GLU A 175 8.00 -12.38 -11.51
C GLU A 175 7.04 -13.17 -12.42
N GLN A 176 6.09 -13.93 -11.86
CA GLN A 176 5.11 -14.70 -12.66
C GLN A 176 4.05 -13.84 -13.38
N SER A 177 3.84 -12.59 -12.97
CA SER A 177 2.89 -11.68 -13.63
C SER A 177 3.45 -11.00 -14.89
N VAL A 178 4.72 -11.26 -15.22
CA VAL A 178 5.34 -10.95 -16.51
C VAL A 178 5.43 -12.24 -17.33
N ARG A 179 4.31 -12.66 -17.92
CA ARG A 179 4.40 -13.46 -19.15
C ARG A 179 4.69 -12.49 -20.29
N ILE A 180 5.92 -12.54 -20.80
CA ILE A 180 6.21 -12.07 -22.15
C ILE A 180 5.50 -13.06 -23.06
N GLU A 181 4.32 -12.70 -23.58
CA GLU A 181 3.85 -13.32 -24.81
C GLU A 181 4.85 -12.93 -25.88
N ASN A 182 5.66 -13.89 -26.34
CA ASN A 182 6.43 -13.74 -27.56
C ASN A 182 5.41 -13.55 -28.69
N PRO A 183 5.35 -12.39 -29.36
CA PRO A 183 4.72 -12.36 -30.66
C PRO A 183 5.71 -13.06 -31.59
N LEU A 184 5.31 -14.25 -32.07
CA LEU A 184 5.92 -15.07 -33.13
C LEU A 184 6.85 -16.20 -32.65
N CYS A 185 6.26 -17.39 -32.55
CA CYS A 185 6.66 -18.56 -33.36
C CYS A 185 5.37 -19.22 -33.86
#